data_AF-A0A432UHW4-F1
#
_entry.id   AF-A0A432UHW4-F1
#
_cell.length_a   1.000
_cell.length_b   1.000
_cell.length_c   1.000
_cell.angle_alpha   90.00
_cell.angle_beta   90.00
_cell.angle_gamma   90.00
#
_symmetry.space_group_name_H-M   'P 1'
#
loop_
_entity.id
_entity.type
_entity.pdbx_description
1 polymer ?
#
loop_
_entity_poly.entity_id
_entity_poly.type
_entity_poly.pdbx_seq_one_letter_code
_entity_poly.pdbx_strand_id
1 'polypeptide(L)'
;MIVTEASRQLLEDCGVDSDRLALEWASAAEAPRFVELITGYVSKIKEKGPIGSGKGEVPLEVIERRLAAAVKAAGARKPRTRLGNLAKKLAKDGDYSKEAISQGVREKILPAMRSERIGLEARMILQEEPKDLDTLCKETGASAEELEKIMAPMVKKGTVSRENDTFSLVSGK
;
A
#
# COMPACT_ATOMS: atom_id res chain seq x y z
N MET A 1 6.63 13.49 7.87
CA MET A 1 7.81 12.94 7.18
C MET A 1 7.37 12.12 5.97
N ILE A 2 8.20 12.04 4.92
CA ILE A 2 7.88 11.35 3.65
C ILE A 2 7.47 9.89 3.87
N VAL A 3 8.18 9.15 4.73
CA VAL A 3 7.90 7.73 4.99
C VAL A 3 6.52 7.55 5.63
N THR A 4 6.20 8.32 6.66
CA THR A 4 4.88 8.29 7.31
C THR A 4 3.76 8.58 6.34
N GLU A 5 3.95 9.58 5.48
CA GLU A 5 2.96 9.94 4.46
C GLU A 5 2.81 8.84 3.40
N ALA A 6 3.91 8.21 2.98
CA ALA A 6 3.87 7.03 2.11
C ALA A 6 3.15 5.85 2.78
N SER A 7 3.35 5.63 4.07
CA SER A 7 2.65 4.59 4.82
C SER A 7 1.14 4.88 4.91
N ARG A 8 0.72 6.13 5.17
CA ARG A 8 -0.69 6.50 5.21
C ARG A 8 -1.40 6.25 3.88
N GLN A 9 -0.81 6.73 2.78
CA GLN A 9 -1.40 6.54 1.46
C GLN A 9 -1.38 5.07 1.03
N LEU A 10 -0.39 4.29 1.45
CA LEU A 10 -0.38 2.84 1.19
C LEU A 10 -1.42 2.09 2.04
N LEU A 11 -1.70 2.52 3.28
CA LEU A 11 -2.79 1.97 4.10
C LEU A 11 -4.14 2.22 3.43
N GLU A 12 -4.39 3.44 2.96
CA GLU A 12 -5.60 3.78 2.20
C GLU A 12 -5.73 2.92 0.93
N ASP A 13 -4.63 2.72 0.20
CA ASP A 13 -4.58 1.84 -0.97
C ASP A 13 -4.92 0.38 -0.62
N CYS A 14 -4.60 -0.05 0.60
CA CYS A 14 -4.96 -1.37 1.12
C CYS A 14 -6.41 -1.46 1.63
N GLY A 15 -7.14 -0.35 1.68
CA GLY A 15 -8.48 -0.28 2.27
C GLY A 15 -8.47 -0.23 3.80
N VAL A 16 -7.40 0.31 4.38
CA VAL A 16 -7.26 0.59 5.82
C VAL A 16 -7.34 2.09 6.03
N ASP A 17 -8.09 2.51 7.04
CA ASP A 17 -8.18 3.92 7.41
C ASP A 17 -6.80 4.46 7.85
N SER A 18 -6.30 5.50 7.18
CA SER A 18 -4.97 6.08 7.45
C SER A 18 -4.85 6.73 8.84
N ASP A 19 -5.97 7.07 9.50
CA ASP A 19 -5.98 7.52 10.88
C ASP A 19 -5.57 6.42 11.88
N ARG A 20 -5.54 5.15 11.43
CA ARG A 20 -4.91 4.06 12.20
C ARG A 20 -3.37 4.17 12.25
N LEU A 21 -2.79 5.21 11.65
CA LEU A 21 -1.38 5.56 11.74
C LEU A 21 -1.18 7.00 12.23
N ALA A 22 -0.77 7.13 13.49
CA ALA A 22 -0.36 8.41 14.07
C ALA A 22 1.18 8.56 14.08
N LEU A 23 1.65 9.78 13.80
CA LEU A 23 3.02 10.21 14.07
C LEU A 23 2.94 11.52 14.85
N GLU A 24 3.34 11.46 16.10
CA GLU A 24 3.33 12.59 17.02
C GLU A 24 4.68 12.70 17.73
N TRP A 25 5.02 13.89 18.18
CA TRP A 25 6.30 14.17 18.83
C TRP A 25 6.06 14.55 20.29
N ALA A 26 6.81 13.95 21.21
CA ALA A 26 6.89 14.35 22.61
C ALA A 26 8.34 14.19 23.07
N SER A 27 8.87 15.20 23.74
CA SER A 27 10.19 15.11 24.37
C SER A 27 10.13 14.34 25.69
N ALA A 28 11.29 13.89 26.18
CA ALA A 28 11.39 13.17 27.45
C ALA A 28 10.92 13.98 28.68
N ALA A 29 10.87 15.32 28.56
CA ALA A 29 10.39 16.21 29.61
C ALA A 29 8.87 16.43 29.57
N GLU A 30 8.18 16.01 28.50
CA GLU A 30 6.75 16.25 28.28
C GLU A 30 5.88 15.03 28.65
N ALA A 31 6.07 14.46 29.85
CA ALA A 31 5.31 13.30 30.30
C ALA A 31 3.77 13.49 30.22
N PRO A 32 3.19 14.64 30.63
CA PRO A 32 1.75 14.87 30.47
C PRO A 32 1.28 14.82 29.01
N ARG A 33 2.04 15.39 28.08
CA ARG A 33 1.72 15.39 26.65
C ARG A 33 1.76 13.98 26.07
N PHE A 34 2.73 13.17 26.46
CA PHE A 34 2.79 11.77 26.03
C PHE A 34 1.53 11.00 26.45
N VAL A 35 1.09 11.19 27.70
CA VAL A 35 -0.15 10.57 28.20
C VAL A 35 -1.36 11.04 27.39
N GLU A 36 -1.47 12.34 27.10
CA GLU A 36 -2.54 12.89 26.26
C GLU A 36 -2.56 12.27 24.85
N LEU A 37 -1.41 12.25 24.17
CA LEU A 37 -1.28 11.71 22.81
C LEU A 37 -1.67 10.24 22.74
N ILE A 38 -1.17 9.40 23.66
CA ILE A 38 -1.48 7.97 23.69
C ILE A 38 -2.94 7.74 24.06
N THR A 39 -3.47 8.43 25.06
CA THR A 39 -4.88 8.30 25.48
C THR A 39 -5.83 8.70 24.37
N GLY A 40 -5.54 9.81 23.68
CA GLY A 40 -6.30 10.28 22.54
C GLY A 40 -6.25 9.29 21.38
N TYR A 41 -5.07 8.75 21.05
CA TYR A 41 -4.93 7.75 19.99
C TYR A 41 -5.67 6.45 20.31
N VAL A 42 -5.53 5.91 21.53
CA VAL A 42 -6.27 4.71 21.96
C VAL A 42 -7.78 4.92 21.88
N SER A 43 -8.27 6.10 22.26
CA SER A 43 -9.70 6.43 22.16
C SER A 43 -10.18 6.43 20.71
N LYS A 44 -9.41 7.06 19.80
CA LYS A 44 -9.71 7.04 18.36
C LYS A 44 -9.73 5.63 17.77
N ILE A 45 -8.78 4.76 18.15
CA ILE A 45 -8.75 3.38 17.66
C ILE A 45 -9.93 2.57 18.22
N LYS A 46 -10.31 2.77 19.48
CA LYS A 46 -11.49 2.12 20.08
C LYS A 46 -12.78 2.53 19.36
N GLU A 47 -12.93 3.81 19.04
CA GLU A 47 -14.07 4.34 18.29
C GLU A 47 -14.17 3.73 16.89
N LYS A 48 -13.03 3.54 16.22
CA LYS A 48 -12.97 2.90 14.89
C LYS A 48 -13.22 1.39 14.92
N GLY A 49 -13.10 0.75 16.08
CA GLY A 49 -13.26 -0.70 16.23
C GLY A 49 -12.14 -1.52 15.56
N PRO A 50 -12.30 -2.86 15.52
CA PRO A 50 -11.38 -3.77 14.86
C PRO A 50 -11.09 -3.39 13.39
N ILE A 51 -9.90 -3.73 12.89
CA ILE A 51 -9.55 -3.56 11.47
C ILE A 51 -10.53 -4.36 10.60
N GLY A 52 -11.01 -3.74 9.53
CA GLY A 52 -12.00 -4.33 8.62
C GLY A 52 -13.45 -4.15 9.07
N SER A 53 -13.67 -3.50 10.22
CA SER A 53 -15.00 -3.09 10.70
C SER A 53 -15.20 -1.58 10.71
N GLY A 54 -14.13 -0.81 10.48
CA GLY A 54 -14.18 0.65 10.41
C GLY A 54 -14.92 1.15 9.17
N LYS A 55 -15.49 2.36 9.25
CA LYS A 55 -16.18 2.99 8.12
C LYS A 55 -15.21 3.17 6.94
N GLY A 56 -15.55 2.61 5.79
CA GLY A 56 -14.75 2.70 4.57
C GLY A 56 -13.61 1.68 4.47
N GLU A 57 -13.47 0.79 5.46
CA GLU A 57 -12.53 -0.32 5.37
C GLU A 57 -13.12 -1.50 4.58
N VAL A 58 -12.25 -2.24 3.91
CA VAL A 58 -12.61 -3.49 3.23
C VAL A 58 -12.59 -4.66 4.23
N PRO A 59 -13.18 -5.83 3.91
CA PRO A 59 -13.17 -6.97 4.82
C PRO A 59 -11.76 -7.37 5.27
N LEU A 60 -11.64 -7.88 6.51
CA LEU A 60 -10.36 -8.21 7.14
C LEU A 60 -9.49 -9.13 6.27
N GLU A 61 -10.08 -10.17 5.68
CA GLU A 61 -9.37 -11.14 4.81
C GLU A 61 -8.70 -10.44 3.62
N VAL A 62 -9.36 -9.43 3.03
CA VAL A 62 -8.81 -8.61 1.95
C VAL A 62 -7.70 -7.71 2.47
N ILE A 63 -7.89 -7.08 3.63
CA ILE A 63 -6.87 -6.24 4.27
C ILE A 63 -5.61 -7.04 4.55
N GLU A 64 -5.73 -8.23 5.14
CA GLU A 64 -4.59 -9.09 5.50
C GLU A 64 -3.74 -9.42 4.27
N ARG A 65 -4.39 -9.85 3.19
CA ARG A 65 -3.71 -10.13 1.92
C ARG A 65 -3.05 -8.87 1.34
N ARG A 66 -3.76 -7.74 1.29
CA ARG A 66 -3.24 -6.49 0.76
C ARG A 66 -2.06 -5.96 1.58
N LEU A 67 -2.12 -6.02 2.90
CA LEU A 67 -1.03 -5.62 3.79
C LEU A 67 0.19 -6.54 3.64
N ALA A 68 -0.02 -7.86 3.53
CA ALA A 68 1.07 -8.81 3.29
C ALA A 68 1.82 -8.52 1.98
N ALA A 69 1.09 -8.15 0.92
CA ALA A 69 1.67 -7.69 -0.33
C ALA A 69 2.32 -6.30 -0.20
N ALA A 70 1.69 -5.37 0.53
CA ALA A 70 2.13 -3.99 0.68
C ALA A 70 3.45 -3.88 1.46
N VAL A 71 3.66 -4.68 2.51
CA VAL A 71 4.93 -4.74 3.26
C VAL A 71 6.08 -5.15 2.34
N LYS A 72 5.88 -6.17 1.50
CA LYS A 72 6.85 -6.61 0.50
C LYS A 72 7.09 -5.54 -0.57
N ALA A 73 6.02 -4.90 -1.05
CA ALA A 73 6.06 -3.83 -2.03
C ALA A 73 6.82 -2.58 -1.52
N ALA A 74 6.58 -2.16 -0.28
CA ALA A 74 7.32 -1.06 0.34
C ALA A 74 8.83 -1.35 0.46
N GLY A 75 9.17 -2.63 0.63
CA GLY A 75 10.54 -3.14 0.57
C GLY A 75 11.10 -3.36 -0.84
N ALA A 76 10.36 -3.10 -1.92
CA ALA A 76 10.87 -3.31 -3.26
C ALA A 76 11.88 -2.22 -3.66
N ARG A 77 12.80 -2.56 -4.57
CA ARG A 77 13.83 -1.63 -5.07
C ARG A 77 13.21 -0.34 -5.63
N LYS A 78 12.15 -0.47 -6.42
CA LYS A 78 11.53 0.64 -7.17
C LYS A 78 10.95 1.72 -6.24
N PRO A 79 10.08 1.42 -5.24
CA PRO A 79 9.65 2.40 -4.24
C PRO A 79 10.80 3.05 -3.47
N ARG A 80 11.82 2.28 -3.05
CA ARG A 80 12.99 2.84 -2.34
C ARG A 80 13.77 3.83 -3.19
N THR A 81 13.97 3.55 -4.48
CA THR A 81 14.61 4.49 -5.40
C THR A 81 13.78 5.76 -5.57
N ARG A 82 12.44 5.65 -5.66
CA ARG A 82 11.54 6.81 -5.76
C ARG A 82 11.55 7.66 -4.50
N LEU A 83 11.61 7.04 -3.32
CA LEU A 83 11.79 7.73 -2.04
C LEU A 83 13.06 8.58 -2.03
N GLY A 84 14.20 8.00 -2.40
CA GLY A 84 15.48 8.73 -2.45
C GLY A 84 15.46 9.90 -3.43
N ASN A 85 14.82 9.74 -4.58
CA ASN A 85 14.67 10.80 -5.57
C ASN A 85 13.75 11.93 -5.07
N LEU A 86 12.64 11.60 -4.41
CA LEU A 86 11.75 12.61 -3.82
C LEU A 86 12.46 13.38 -2.71
N ALA A 87 13.19 12.69 -1.84
CA ALA A 87 13.97 13.34 -0.77
C ALA A 87 15.00 14.32 -1.34
N LYS A 88 15.74 13.94 -2.39
CA LYS A 88 16.67 14.83 -3.09
C LYS A 88 15.96 16.05 -3.69
N LYS A 89 14.77 15.85 -4.28
CA LYS A 89 13.98 16.94 -4.86
C LYS A 89 13.54 17.94 -3.79
N LEU A 90 12.90 17.47 -2.71
CA LEU A 90 12.45 18.34 -1.62
C LEU A 90 13.62 19.10 -0.98
N ALA A 91 14.77 18.44 -0.83
CA ALA A 91 15.98 19.09 -0.34
C ALA A 91 16.50 20.19 -1.28
N LYS A 92 16.46 19.96 -2.59
CA LYS A 92 16.84 20.96 -3.60
C LYS A 92 15.87 22.15 -3.62
N ASP A 93 14.57 21.86 -3.52
CA ASP A 93 13.51 22.86 -3.61
C ASP A 93 13.33 23.62 -2.28
N GLY A 94 13.84 23.08 -1.17
CA GLY A 94 13.72 23.67 0.18
C GLY A 94 12.32 23.60 0.78
N ASP A 95 11.39 22.93 0.11
CA ASP A 95 9.99 22.82 0.51
C ASP A 95 9.73 21.48 1.22
N TYR A 96 9.48 21.56 2.53
CA TYR A 96 9.14 20.42 3.38
C TYR A 96 7.71 20.51 3.94
N SER A 97 6.86 21.32 3.29
CA SER A 97 5.45 21.42 3.63
C SER A 97 4.75 20.06 3.56
N LYS A 98 3.66 19.91 4.30
CA LYS A 98 2.88 18.66 4.30
C LYS A 98 2.31 18.39 2.91
N GLU A 99 1.93 19.45 2.21
CA GLU A 99 1.35 19.47 0.88
C GLU A 99 2.37 18.97 -0.15
N ALA A 100 3.58 19.53 -0.16
CA ALA A 100 4.64 19.09 -1.08
C ALA A 100 5.05 17.64 -0.85
N ILE A 101 5.14 17.21 0.41
CA ILE A 101 5.44 15.82 0.77
C ILE A 101 4.30 14.90 0.30
N SER A 102 3.05 15.22 0.64
CA SER A 102 1.88 14.40 0.30
C SER A 102 1.70 14.26 -1.20
N GLN A 103 1.81 15.36 -1.95
CA GLN A 103 1.76 15.33 -3.41
C GLN A 103 2.93 14.54 -4.00
N GLY A 104 4.15 14.76 -3.49
CA GLY A 104 5.32 14.03 -3.95
C GLY A 104 5.22 12.52 -3.74
N VAL A 105 4.70 12.09 -2.60
CA VAL A 105 4.40 10.68 -2.30
C VAL A 105 3.37 10.15 -3.28
N ARG A 106 2.24 10.84 -3.44
CA ARG A 106 1.11 10.44 -4.28
C ARG A 106 1.51 10.26 -5.74
N GLU A 107 2.35 11.15 -6.26
CA GLU A 107 2.76 11.12 -7.65
C GLU A 107 3.93 10.18 -7.94
N LYS A 108 4.86 10.01 -6.98
CA LYS A 108 6.15 9.35 -7.27
C LYS A 108 6.36 8.03 -6.55
N ILE A 109 5.84 7.89 -5.32
CA ILE A 109 6.11 6.73 -4.46
C ILE A 109 4.92 5.77 -4.49
N LEU A 110 3.70 6.27 -4.24
CA LEU A 110 2.50 5.44 -4.19
C LEU A 110 2.29 4.61 -5.46
N PRO A 111 2.44 5.15 -6.70
CA PRO A 111 2.23 4.37 -7.91
C PRO A 111 3.24 3.22 -8.04
N ALA A 112 4.46 3.41 -7.52
CA ALA A 112 5.46 2.35 -7.50
C ALA A 112 5.05 1.26 -6.49
N MET A 113 4.65 1.64 -5.27
CA MET A 113 4.21 0.69 -4.25
C MET A 113 2.96 -0.07 -4.69
N ARG A 114 1.94 0.64 -5.21
CA ARG A 114 0.70 0.05 -5.71
C ARG A 114 0.95 -0.96 -6.83
N SER A 115 1.81 -0.62 -7.80
CA SER A 115 2.14 -1.55 -8.90
C SER A 115 2.81 -2.84 -8.40
N GLU A 116 3.70 -2.75 -7.42
CA GLU A 116 4.37 -3.92 -6.82
C GLU A 116 3.40 -4.71 -5.93
N ARG A 117 2.54 -4.02 -5.18
CA ARG A 117 1.51 -4.62 -4.30
C ARG A 117 0.53 -5.44 -5.12
N ILE A 118 -0.07 -4.87 -6.16
CA ILE A 118 -1.05 -5.55 -7.01
C ILE A 118 -0.42 -6.78 -7.67
N GLY A 119 0.81 -6.69 -8.19
CA GLY A 119 1.48 -7.84 -8.81
C GLY A 119 1.76 -8.97 -7.81
N LEU A 120 2.15 -8.61 -6.58
CA LEU A 120 2.35 -9.59 -5.50
C LEU A 120 1.03 -10.21 -5.03
N GLU A 121 -0.02 -9.41 -4.90
CA GLU A 121 -1.36 -9.86 -4.52
C GLU A 121 -1.96 -10.77 -5.58
N ALA A 122 -1.93 -10.38 -6.85
CA ALA A 122 -2.41 -11.21 -7.96
C ALA A 122 -1.70 -12.57 -7.97
N ARG A 123 -0.39 -12.60 -7.69
CA ARG A 123 0.34 -13.86 -7.57
C ARG A 123 -0.14 -14.70 -6.38
N MET A 124 -0.46 -14.08 -5.24
CA MET A 124 -1.01 -14.79 -4.08
C MET A 124 -2.38 -15.42 -4.41
N ILE A 125 -3.27 -14.67 -5.07
CA ILE A 125 -4.58 -15.18 -5.49
C ILE A 125 -4.41 -16.35 -6.46
N LEU A 126 -3.55 -16.21 -7.46
CA LEU A 126 -3.29 -17.24 -8.46
C LEU A 126 -2.57 -18.48 -7.92
N GLN A 127 -2.01 -18.42 -6.72
CA GLN A 127 -1.48 -19.61 -6.02
C GLN A 127 -2.59 -20.50 -5.47
N GLU A 128 -3.76 -19.92 -5.17
CA GLU A 128 -4.92 -20.68 -4.68
C GLU A 128 -5.65 -21.32 -5.87
N GLU A 129 -6.04 -20.51 -6.85
CA GLU A 129 -6.72 -20.98 -8.05
C GLU A 129 -6.55 -20.04 -9.26
N PRO A 130 -6.68 -20.56 -10.51
CA PRO A 130 -6.78 -19.72 -11.69
C PRO A 130 -8.00 -18.79 -11.63
N LYS A 131 -7.82 -17.53 -12.01
CA LYS A 131 -8.88 -16.50 -11.97
C LYS A 131 -8.93 -15.71 -13.26
N ASP A 132 -10.13 -15.25 -13.62
CA ASP A 132 -10.31 -14.32 -14.74
C ASP A 132 -9.93 -12.88 -14.39
N LEU A 133 -9.82 -12.04 -15.42
CA LEU A 133 -9.43 -10.63 -15.27
C LEU A 133 -10.39 -9.84 -14.38
N ASP A 134 -11.70 -10.05 -14.52
CA ASP A 134 -12.73 -9.33 -13.76
C ASP A 134 -12.65 -9.66 -12.26
N THR A 135 -12.48 -10.94 -11.93
CA THR A 135 -12.32 -11.42 -10.56
C THR A 135 -11.04 -10.88 -9.94
N LEU A 136 -9.91 -10.90 -10.67
CA LEU A 136 -8.66 -10.32 -10.19
C LEU A 136 -8.77 -8.81 -9.98
N CYS A 137 -9.46 -8.07 -10.86
CA CYS A 137 -9.69 -6.64 -10.67
C CYS A 137 -10.49 -6.37 -9.39
N LYS A 138 -11.57 -7.13 -9.16
CA LYS A 138 -12.40 -7.01 -7.95
C LYS A 138 -11.60 -7.28 -6.68
N GLU A 139 -10.80 -8.36 -6.66
CA GLU A 139 -10.05 -8.75 -5.47
C GLU A 139 -8.88 -7.80 -5.17
N THR A 140 -8.11 -7.41 -6.20
CA THR A 140 -6.93 -6.53 -6.04
C THR A 140 -7.26 -5.05 -5.91
N GLY A 141 -8.48 -4.65 -6.31
CA GLY A 141 -8.89 -3.24 -6.39
C GLY A 141 -8.21 -2.47 -7.53
N ALA A 142 -7.67 -3.18 -8.53
CA ALA A 142 -7.04 -2.61 -9.71
C ALA A 142 -8.04 -2.37 -10.84
N SER A 143 -7.76 -1.42 -11.73
CA SER A 143 -8.47 -1.37 -13.01
C SER A 143 -7.93 -2.44 -13.96
N ALA A 144 -8.73 -2.84 -14.97
CA ALA A 144 -8.30 -3.81 -15.99
C ALA A 144 -7.00 -3.36 -16.68
N GLU A 145 -6.90 -2.08 -17.04
CA GLU A 145 -5.69 -1.52 -17.66
C GLU A 145 -4.46 -1.59 -16.74
N GLU A 146 -4.64 -1.27 -15.46
CA GLU A 146 -3.57 -1.33 -14.46
C GLU A 146 -3.08 -2.76 -14.28
N LEU A 147 -4.01 -3.70 -14.12
CA LEU A 147 -3.71 -5.11 -13.90
C LEU A 147 -3.01 -5.72 -15.13
N GLU A 148 -3.52 -5.47 -16.35
CA GLU A 148 -2.90 -5.93 -17.60
C GLU A 148 -1.45 -5.45 -17.73
N LYS A 149 -1.22 -4.17 -17.44
CA LYS A 149 0.13 -3.57 -17.48
C LYS A 149 1.08 -4.21 -16.47
N ILE A 150 0.58 -4.60 -15.31
CA ILE A 150 1.36 -5.24 -14.24
C ILE A 150 1.61 -6.72 -14.56
N MET A 151 0.64 -7.41 -15.15
CA MET A 151 0.69 -8.84 -15.45
C MET A 151 1.48 -9.14 -16.73
N ALA A 152 1.49 -8.25 -17.73
CA ALA A 152 2.20 -8.48 -18.99
C ALA A 152 3.70 -8.86 -18.84
N PRO A 153 4.50 -8.20 -17.96
CA PRO A 153 5.86 -8.64 -17.67
C PRO A 153 5.95 -10.02 -16.99
N MET A 154 4.95 -10.41 -16.19
CA MET A 154 4.90 -11.71 -15.50
C MET A 154 4.58 -12.84 -16.48
N VAL A 155 3.69 -12.58 -17.44
CA VAL A 155 3.40 -13.48 -18.57
C VAL A 155 4.63 -13.65 -19.46
N LYS A 156 5.29 -12.55 -19.83
CA LYS A 156 6.51 -12.61 -20.64
C LYS A 156 7.66 -13.39 -19.97
N LYS A 157 7.73 -13.36 -18.64
CA LYS A 157 8.74 -14.12 -17.86
C LYS A 157 8.35 -15.59 -17.66
N GLY A 158 7.15 -15.99 -18.05
CA GLY A 158 6.63 -17.34 -17.86
C GLY A 158 6.30 -17.68 -16.41
N THR A 159 6.08 -16.67 -15.54
CA THR A 159 5.66 -16.88 -14.14
C THR A 159 4.14 -17.04 -14.03
N VAL A 160 3.40 -16.44 -14.97
CA VAL A 160 1.95 -16.53 -15.08
C VAL A 160 1.61 -16.91 -16.52
N SER A 161 0.68 -17.83 -16.72
CA SER A 161 0.09 -18.15 -18.02
C SER A 161 -1.23 -17.41 -18.17
N ARG A 162 -1.53 -17.00 -19.41
CA ARG A 162 -2.83 -16.43 -19.78
C ARG A 162 -3.41 -17.28 -20.90
N GLU A 163 -4.57 -17.85 -20.66
CA GLU A 163 -5.39 -18.53 -21.67
C GLU A 163 -6.72 -17.78 -21.77
N ASN A 164 -6.97 -17.19 -22.94
CA ASN A 164 -8.10 -16.26 -23.15
C ASN A 164 -8.08 -15.12 -22.10
N ASP A 165 -9.04 -15.14 -21.17
CA ASP A 165 -9.18 -14.15 -20.10
C ASP A 165 -8.85 -14.70 -18.70
N THR A 166 -8.35 -15.94 -18.63
CA THR A 166 -8.01 -16.62 -17.38
C THR A 166 -6.50 -16.62 -17.17
N PHE A 167 -6.09 -16.18 -15.99
CA PHE A 167 -4.70 -16.20 -15.52
C PHE A 167 -4.48 -17.41 -14.61
N SER A 168 -3.31 -18.01 -14.71
CA SER A 168 -2.88 -19.14 -13.88
C SER A 168 -1.40 -19.03 -13.54
N LEU A 169 -1.00 -19.52 -12.36
CA LEU A 169 0.42 -19.57 -12.00
C LEU A 169 1.09 -20.73 -12.75
N VAL A 170 2.25 -20.47 -13.36
CA VAL A 170 3.04 -21.55 -13.99
C VAL A 170 3.83 -22.25 -12.89
N SER A 171 3.37 -23.44 -12.45
CA SER A 171 4.09 -24.28 -11.49
C SER A 171 5.45 -24.71 -12.06
N GLY A 172 6.55 -24.12 -11.59
CA GLY A 172 7.88 -24.61 -11.96
C GLY A 172 9.10 -23.68 -11.84
N LYS A 173 9.02 -22.47 -11.28
CA LYS A 173 10.19 -21.64 -10.92
C LYS A 173 9.95 -20.76 -9.70
#